data_AF-R0IKF7-F1
#
_entry.id   AF-R0IKF7-F1
#
_cell.length_a   1.000
_cell.length_b   1.000
_cell.length_c   1.000
_cell.angle_alpha   90.00
_cell.angle_beta   90.00
_cell.angle_gamma   90.00
#
_symmetry.space_group_name_H-M   'P 1'
#
loop_
_entity.id
_entity.type
_entity.pdbx_description
1 polymer ?
#
loop_
_entity_poly.entity_id
_entity_poly.type
_entity_poly.pdbx_seq_one_letter_code
_entity_poly.pdbx_strand_id
1 'polypeptide(L)'
;VEAEDRQNLARILREAATKEKTVIVTIMNQAWAEANSTFDVFLESFRIGIGTERLLRHVVVVCLDDKAYTRCLEVLPHRCFFLRTTGVDFSGEKRFMVPDYLKMMWRRTEFLGSMLKLGYNFLFTDMDTIWLRDPFPRFFADADFQIACDVFFNGNSSDTGNAANGGFKFVKSNRRTIKFYNYWYESRLRFPGDNEQDVLNRIKADQYVKKTGLKMRFLDMTHVGNFCQREWDITKVCIMHGNCCVGQDNKIKDLRQMLEDWKNFVSNGTGEGGFRQPMNCRRSLRR
;
A
#
# COMPACT_ATOMS: atom_id res chain seq x y z
N VAL A 1 15.57 -13.46 -0.81
CA VAL A 1 15.07 -14.00 -2.09
C VAL A 1 16.18 -14.89 -2.63
N GLU A 2 15.91 -16.19 -2.77
CA GLU A 2 16.87 -17.16 -3.31
C GLU A 2 17.19 -16.85 -4.79
N ALA A 3 18.19 -17.51 -5.38
CA ALA A 3 18.65 -17.18 -6.72
C ALA A 3 17.56 -17.40 -7.80
N GLU A 4 16.81 -18.50 -7.71
CA GLU A 4 15.71 -18.84 -8.61
C GLU A 4 14.53 -17.87 -8.44
N ASP A 5 14.12 -17.61 -7.20
CA ASP A 5 13.10 -16.61 -6.87
C ASP A 5 13.47 -15.22 -7.41
N ARG A 6 14.77 -14.87 -7.40
CA ARG A 6 15.25 -13.58 -7.93
C ARG A 6 15.09 -13.51 -9.45
N GLN A 7 15.37 -14.59 -10.18
CA GLN A 7 15.16 -14.64 -11.63
C GLN A 7 13.67 -14.54 -11.98
N ASN A 8 12.82 -15.29 -11.26
CA ASN A 8 11.38 -15.24 -11.46
C ASN A 8 10.81 -13.85 -11.15
N LEU A 9 11.21 -13.24 -10.02
CA LEU A 9 10.84 -11.87 -9.68
C LEU A 9 11.25 -10.88 -10.77
N ALA A 10 12.50 -10.94 -11.24
CA ALA A 10 12.99 -10.03 -12.28
C ALA A 10 12.19 -10.16 -13.59
N ARG A 11 11.75 -11.38 -13.93
CA ARG A 11 10.88 -11.63 -15.09
C ARG A 11 9.51 -10.98 -14.90
N ILE A 12 8.84 -11.23 -13.77
CA ILE A 12 7.52 -10.66 -13.47
C ILE A 12 7.57 -9.13 -13.46
N LEU A 13 8.58 -8.53 -12.82
CA LEU A 13 8.74 -7.08 -12.76
C LEU A 13 8.96 -6.48 -14.16
N ARG A 14 9.74 -7.15 -15.02
CA ARG A 14 9.98 -6.69 -16.39
C ARG A 14 8.70 -6.69 -17.23
N GLU A 15 7.86 -7.70 -17.07
CA GLU A 15 6.58 -7.81 -17.79
C GLU A 15 5.54 -6.80 -17.29
N ALA A 16 5.53 -6.53 -15.97
CA ALA A 16 4.56 -5.62 -15.36
C ALA A 16 4.99 -4.14 -15.40
N ALA A 17 6.26 -3.81 -15.59
CA ALA A 17 6.73 -2.43 -15.44
C ALA A 17 6.25 -1.46 -16.53
N THR A 18 6.13 -0.19 -16.17
CA THR A 18 6.06 0.92 -17.15
C THR A 18 7.40 1.11 -17.87
N LYS A 19 7.44 1.99 -18.89
CA LYS A 19 8.69 2.37 -19.58
C LYS A 19 9.74 2.94 -18.62
N GLU A 20 9.29 3.61 -17.57
CA GLU A 20 10.09 4.21 -16.50
C GLU A 20 10.47 3.20 -15.40
N LYS A 21 10.27 1.90 -15.63
CA LYS A 21 10.51 0.81 -14.67
C LYS A 21 9.69 0.92 -13.38
N THR A 22 8.45 1.41 -13.48
CA THR A 22 7.54 1.49 -12.33
C THR A 22 6.58 0.31 -12.28
N VAL A 23 6.41 -0.30 -11.11
CA VAL A 23 5.45 -1.38 -10.85
C VAL A 23 4.54 -0.98 -9.68
N ILE A 24 3.25 -1.32 -9.74
CA ILE A 24 2.33 -1.19 -8.61
C ILE A 24 2.39 -2.50 -7.83
N VAL A 25 2.64 -2.46 -6.53
CA VAL A 25 2.87 -3.67 -5.72
C VAL A 25 1.91 -3.69 -4.55
N THR A 26 1.24 -4.82 -4.37
CA THR A 26 0.46 -5.13 -3.16
C THR A 26 0.90 -6.48 -2.61
N ILE A 27 0.64 -6.71 -1.32
CA ILE A 27 0.98 -7.96 -0.64
C ILE A 27 -0.31 -8.61 -0.14
N MET A 28 -0.42 -9.92 -0.33
CA MET A 28 -1.61 -10.70 -0.01
C MET A 28 -1.25 -11.96 0.79
N ASN A 29 -2.07 -12.27 1.80
CA ASN A 29 -2.12 -13.57 2.45
C ASN A 29 -3.53 -14.17 2.33
N GLN A 30 -3.74 -15.40 2.79
CA GLN A 30 -4.99 -16.13 2.60
C GLN A 30 -6.21 -15.42 3.19
N ALA A 31 -6.02 -14.58 4.22
CA ALA A 31 -7.12 -13.82 4.81
C ALA A 31 -7.83 -12.99 3.73
N TRP A 32 -7.07 -12.42 2.80
CA TRP A 32 -7.58 -11.54 1.75
C TRP A 32 -7.75 -12.22 0.40
N ALA A 33 -7.65 -13.55 0.32
CA ALA A 33 -7.64 -14.30 -0.93
C ALA A 33 -8.98 -15.01 -1.23
N GLU A 34 -9.90 -15.09 -0.27
CA GLU A 34 -11.21 -15.71 -0.51
C GLU A 34 -11.99 -14.98 -1.62
N ALA A 35 -12.89 -15.70 -2.28
CA ALA A 35 -13.80 -15.08 -3.24
C ALA A 35 -14.68 -14.05 -2.52
N ASN A 36 -14.97 -12.94 -3.20
CA ASN A 36 -15.70 -11.81 -2.63
C ASN A 36 -15.00 -11.20 -1.40
N SER A 37 -13.66 -11.21 -1.39
CA SER A 37 -12.87 -10.56 -0.33
C SER A 37 -12.36 -9.18 -0.77
N THR A 38 -11.50 -8.58 0.05
CA THR A 38 -10.82 -7.31 -0.23
C THR A 38 -10.04 -7.34 -1.55
N PHE A 39 -9.51 -8.48 -1.99
CA PHE A 39 -8.78 -8.56 -3.27
C PHE A 39 -9.69 -8.29 -4.47
N ASP A 40 -10.93 -8.80 -4.46
CA ASP A 40 -11.88 -8.54 -5.54
C ASP A 40 -12.32 -7.07 -5.55
N VAL A 41 -12.56 -6.48 -4.37
CA VAL A 41 -12.87 -5.05 -4.19
C VAL A 41 -11.73 -4.17 -4.69
N PHE A 42 -10.48 -4.52 -4.35
CA PHE A 42 -9.28 -3.84 -4.82
C PHE A 42 -9.24 -3.81 -6.34
N LEU A 43 -9.35 -4.97 -7.00
CA LEU A 43 -9.31 -5.06 -8.46
C LEU A 43 -10.50 -4.36 -9.13
N GLU A 44 -11.70 -4.47 -8.57
CA GLU A 44 -12.88 -3.75 -9.05
C GLU A 44 -12.66 -2.24 -9.00
N SER A 45 -12.05 -1.72 -7.93
CA SER A 45 -11.77 -0.29 -7.80
C SER A 45 -10.94 0.26 -8.96
N PHE A 46 -9.92 -0.47 -9.41
CA PHE A 46 -9.16 -0.07 -10.59
C PHE A 46 -10.01 -0.09 -11.87
N ARG A 47 -10.94 -1.03 -12.02
CA ARG A 47 -11.77 -1.13 -13.25
C ARG A 47 -12.74 0.04 -13.37
N ILE A 48 -13.28 0.50 -12.24
CA ILE A 48 -14.33 1.53 -12.21
C ILE A 48 -13.81 2.94 -11.90
N GLY A 49 -12.54 3.08 -11.50
CA GLY A 49 -11.93 4.37 -11.23
C GLY A 49 -11.61 5.15 -12.50
N ILE A 50 -11.56 6.47 -12.39
CA ILE A 50 -11.28 7.36 -13.53
C ILE A 50 -9.80 7.27 -13.88
N GLY A 51 -9.50 6.66 -15.03
CA GLY A 51 -8.13 6.54 -15.55
C GLY A 51 -7.26 5.51 -14.82
N THR A 52 -7.85 4.66 -13.96
CA THR A 52 -7.11 3.66 -13.16
C THR A 52 -7.08 2.28 -13.82
N GLU A 53 -8.03 1.93 -14.69
CA GLU A 53 -8.08 0.58 -15.31
C GLU A 53 -6.79 0.22 -16.05
N ARG A 54 -6.25 1.18 -16.81
CA ARG A 54 -4.97 1.05 -17.51
C ARG A 54 -3.79 0.69 -16.59
N LEU A 55 -3.88 0.99 -15.30
CA LEU A 55 -2.85 0.73 -14.31
C LEU A 55 -2.86 -0.73 -13.84
N LEU A 56 -3.97 -1.46 -14.01
CA LEU A 56 -4.07 -2.86 -13.59
C LEU A 56 -2.96 -3.72 -14.16
N ARG A 57 -2.61 -3.52 -15.44
CA ARG A 57 -1.52 -4.27 -16.10
C ARG A 57 -0.17 -4.15 -15.38
N HIS A 58 0.00 -3.11 -14.57
CA HIS A 58 1.22 -2.82 -13.81
C HIS A 58 1.16 -3.29 -12.35
N VAL A 59 0.04 -3.89 -11.91
CA VAL A 59 -0.12 -4.46 -10.57
C VAL A 59 0.57 -5.82 -10.50
N VAL A 60 1.47 -5.98 -9.53
CA VAL A 60 2.09 -7.24 -9.11
C VAL A 60 1.64 -7.54 -7.69
N VAL A 61 1.12 -8.75 -7.47
CA VAL A 61 0.68 -9.21 -6.15
C VAL A 61 1.73 -10.15 -5.59
N VAL A 62 2.26 -9.79 -4.43
CA VAL A 62 3.22 -10.59 -3.68
C VAL A 62 2.45 -11.44 -2.68
N CYS A 63 2.46 -12.75 -2.89
CA CYS A 63 1.69 -13.69 -2.09
C CYS A 63 2.55 -14.26 -0.97
N LEU A 64 2.00 -14.37 0.24
CA LEU A 64 2.71 -14.83 1.43
C LEU A 64 2.44 -16.30 1.78
N ASP A 65 1.46 -16.92 1.13
CA ASP A 65 1.08 -18.33 1.32
C ASP A 65 0.49 -18.91 0.01
N ASP A 66 0.37 -20.25 -0.02
CA ASP A 66 -0.06 -20.98 -1.22
C ASP A 66 -1.49 -20.68 -1.64
N LYS A 67 -2.41 -20.40 -0.70
CA LYS A 67 -3.81 -20.07 -1.05
C LYS A 67 -3.88 -18.70 -1.70
N ALA A 68 -3.18 -17.71 -1.15
CA ALA A 68 -3.06 -16.39 -1.76
C ALA A 68 -2.41 -16.49 -3.15
N TYR A 69 -1.36 -17.31 -3.29
CA TYR A 69 -0.69 -17.48 -4.57
C TYR A 69 -1.57 -18.15 -5.62
N THR A 70 -2.28 -19.22 -5.24
CA THR A 70 -3.24 -19.92 -6.11
C THR A 70 -4.34 -18.98 -6.57
N ARG A 71 -5.00 -18.27 -5.63
CA ARG A 71 -6.01 -17.26 -5.98
C ARG A 71 -5.45 -16.20 -6.90
N CYS A 72 -4.25 -15.69 -6.60
CA CYS A 72 -3.64 -14.68 -7.43
C CYS A 72 -3.45 -15.19 -8.87
N LEU A 73 -2.95 -16.41 -9.06
CA LEU A 73 -2.73 -16.98 -10.38
C LEU A 73 -4.02 -17.16 -11.17
N GLU A 74 -5.14 -17.49 -10.51
CA GLU A 74 -6.46 -17.54 -11.15
C GLU A 74 -6.89 -16.19 -11.73
N VAL A 75 -6.59 -15.10 -11.01
CA VAL A 75 -7.09 -13.76 -11.35
C VAL A 75 -6.08 -12.95 -12.17
N LEU A 76 -4.77 -13.15 -11.95
CA LEU A 76 -3.64 -12.43 -12.54
C LEU A 76 -2.46 -13.37 -12.92
N PRO A 77 -2.63 -14.32 -13.86
CA PRO A 77 -1.70 -15.45 -14.10
C PRO A 77 -0.20 -15.15 -14.25
N HIS A 78 0.17 -13.95 -14.68
CA HIS A 78 1.57 -13.56 -14.94
C HIS A 78 2.13 -12.52 -13.97
N ARG A 79 1.33 -12.09 -12.97
CA ARG A 79 1.64 -10.94 -12.10
C ARG A 79 1.62 -11.30 -10.62
N CYS A 80 1.82 -12.57 -10.31
CA CYS A 80 1.87 -13.09 -8.95
C CYS A 80 3.29 -13.52 -8.61
N PHE A 81 3.80 -13.12 -7.46
CA PHE A 81 5.09 -13.56 -6.95
C PHE A 81 4.90 -14.22 -5.59
N PHE A 82 5.29 -15.49 -5.46
CA PHE A 82 5.24 -16.18 -4.17
C PHE A 82 6.48 -15.85 -3.35
N LEU A 83 6.31 -15.06 -2.28
CA LEU A 83 7.38 -14.72 -1.37
C LEU A 83 7.50 -15.80 -0.28
N ARG A 84 8.30 -16.83 -0.56
CA ARG A 84 8.61 -17.88 0.41
C ARG A 84 9.29 -17.32 1.66
N THR A 85 8.86 -17.81 2.81
CA THR A 85 9.43 -17.47 4.12
C THR A 85 9.69 -18.73 4.91
N THR A 86 10.97 -19.07 5.05
CA THR A 86 11.41 -20.23 5.83
C THR A 86 11.07 -20.05 7.31
N GLY A 87 10.32 -20.99 7.89
CA GLY A 87 10.12 -21.09 9.34
C GLY A 87 9.01 -20.22 9.95
N VAL A 88 8.16 -19.57 9.15
CA VAL A 88 6.99 -18.82 9.63
C VAL A 88 5.80 -19.04 8.72
N ASP A 89 4.68 -19.48 9.30
CA ASP A 89 3.40 -19.58 8.60
C ASP A 89 2.64 -18.26 8.69
N PHE A 90 2.62 -17.50 7.58
CA PHE A 90 1.86 -16.25 7.46
C PHE A 90 0.38 -16.47 7.10
N SER A 91 -0.09 -17.71 7.09
CA SER A 91 -1.49 -18.02 6.85
C SER A 91 -2.42 -17.41 7.93
N GLY A 92 -3.50 -16.76 7.49
CA GLY A 92 -4.61 -16.26 8.31
C GLY A 92 -4.60 -14.75 8.60
N GLU A 93 -5.69 -14.22 9.18
CA GLU A 93 -5.71 -12.85 9.70
C GLU A 93 -4.77 -12.78 10.91
N LYS A 94 -3.71 -11.98 10.82
CA LYS A 94 -2.79 -11.79 11.95
C LYS A 94 -3.24 -10.55 12.71
N ARG A 95 -3.47 -10.70 14.02
CA ARG A 95 -3.77 -9.57 14.89
C ARG A 95 -2.66 -8.52 14.81
N PHE A 96 -3.04 -7.25 14.80
CA PHE A 96 -2.09 -6.15 14.80
C PHE A 96 -1.11 -6.29 15.98
N MET A 97 0.19 -6.09 15.73
CA MET A 97 1.29 -6.11 16.74
C MET A 97 1.68 -7.46 17.37
N VAL A 98 1.21 -8.62 16.89
CA VAL A 98 1.76 -9.92 17.34
C VAL A 98 3.10 -10.25 16.65
N PRO A 99 3.97 -11.11 17.24
CA PRO A 99 5.31 -11.38 16.70
C PRO A 99 5.35 -11.78 15.22
N ASP A 100 4.39 -12.58 14.75
CA ASP A 100 4.31 -12.98 13.35
C ASP A 100 3.89 -11.82 12.43
N TYR A 101 3.03 -10.91 12.89
CA TYR A 101 2.70 -9.69 12.16
C TYR A 101 3.95 -8.80 11.97
N LEU A 102 4.75 -8.63 13.03
CA LEU A 102 5.99 -7.84 12.96
C LEU A 102 6.99 -8.47 11.98
N LYS A 103 7.19 -9.79 12.03
CA LYS A 103 8.05 -10.50 11.05
C LYS A 103 7.56 -10.30 9.62
N MET A 104 6.25 -10.39 9.39
CA MET A 104 5.63 -10.19 8.08
C MET A 104 5.91 -8.79 7.52
N MET A 105 5.71 -7.75 8.33
CA MET A 105 5.88 -6.38 7.87
C MET A 105 7.34 -5.98 7.66
N TRP A 106 8.26 -6.49 8.48
CA TRP A 106 9.69 -6.33 8.24
C TRP A 106 10.14 -7.06 6.97
N ARG A 107 9.58 -8.26 6.71
CA ARG A 107 9.83 -8.99 5.46
C ARG A 107 9.31 -8.24 4.24
N ARG A 108 8.14 -7.59 4.34
CA ARG A 108 7.63 -6.64 3.34
C ARG A 108 8.65 -5.54 3.05
N THR A 109 9.19 -4.90 4.08
CA THR A 109 10.18 -3.81 3.93
C THR A 109 11.45 -4.29 3.24
N GLU A 110 11.96 -5.47 3.61
CA GLU A 110 13.13 -6.10 2.99
C GLU A 110 12.89 -6.44 1.51
N PHE A 111 11.73 -7.00 1.18
CA PHE A 111 11.35 -7.35 -0.18
C PHE A 111 11.27 -6.11 -1.08
N LEU A 112 10.59 -5.05 -0.62
CA LEU A 112 10.52 -3.78 -1.35
C LEU A 112 11.91 -3.17 -1.56
N GLY A 113 12.81 -3.27 -0.57
CA GLY A 113 14.21 -2.88 -0.71
C GLY A 113 14.96 -3.68 -1.80
N SER A 114 14.61 -4.95 -1.98
CA SER A 114 15.17 -5.81 -3.05
C SER A 114 14.72 -5.37 -4.44
N MET A 115 13.47 -4.90 -4.60
CA MET A 115 13.00 -4.33 -5.87
C MET A 115 13.79 -3.08 -6.26
N LEU A 116 14.12 -2.21 -5.29
CA LEU A 116 14.96 -1.04 -5.54
C LEU A 116 16.36 -1.47 -6.01
N LYS A 117 16.95 -2.51 -5.41
CA LYS A 117 18.25 -3.07 -5.82
C LYS A 117 18.21 -3.67 -7.25
N LEU A 118 17.06 -4.14 -7.71
CA LEU A 118 16.84 -4.58 -9.09
C LEU A 118 16.59 -3.43 -10.08
N GLY A 119 16.55 -2.18 -9.61
CA GLY A 119 16.39 -1.00 -10.46
C GLY A 119 14.95 -0.63 -10.79
N TYR A 120 13.96 -1.16 -10.07
CA TYR A 120 12.54 -0.84 -10.28
C TYR A 120 12.03 0.18 -9.27
N ASN A 121 11.32 1.20 -9.77
CA ASN A 121 10.48 2.03 -8.93
C ASN A 121 9.24 1.23 -8.54
N PHE A 122 8.62 1.55 -7.40
CA PHE A 122 7.34 0.96 -7.07
C PHE A 122 6.37 1.95 -6.46
N LEU A 123 5.09 1.72 -6.72
CA LEU A 123 3.97 2.25 -5.97
C LEU A 123 3.43 1.11 -5.10
N PHE A 124 3.75 1.13 -3.82
CA PHE A 124 3.21 0.17 -2.87
C PHE A 124 1.84 0.63 -2.39
N THR A 125 0.90 -0.30 -2.30
CA THR A 125 -0.45 -0.09 -1.83
C THR A 125 -0.91 -1.29 -1.01
N ASP A 126 -1.56 -1.05 0.13
CA ASP A 126 -2.25 -2.12 0.86
C ASP A 126 -3.48 -2.57 0.06
N MET A 127 -3.91 -3.81 0.29
CA MET A 127 -5.03 -4.41 -0.44
C MET A 127 -6.37 -3.72 -0.14
N ASP A 128 -6.51 -3.13 1.05
CA ASP A 128 -7.70 -2.41 1.50
C ASP A 128 -7.71 -0.94 1.05
N THR A 129 -7.22 -0.69 -0.17
CA THR A 129 -7.27 0.62 -0.81
C THR A 129 -8.25 0.61 -1.98
N ILE A 130 -9.00 1.71 -2.13
CA ILE A 130 -9.92 1.95 -3.25
C ILE A 130 -9.29 2.98 -4.19
N TRP A 131 -9.18 2.61 -5.46
CA TRP A 131 -8.58 3.44 -6.51
C TRP A 131 -9.65 4.20 -7.29
N LEU A 132 -9.96 5.43 -6.84
CA LEU A 132 -10.97 6.29 -7.44
C LEU A 132 -10.46 7.03 -8.68
N ARG A 133 -9.20 7.49 -8.66
CA ARG A 133 -8.56 8.19 -9.78
C ARG A 133 -7.09 7.85 -9.89
N ASP A 134 -6.51 8.06 -11.07
CA ASP A 134 -5.07 7.94 -11.28
C ASP A 134 -4.27 8.86 -10.32
N PRO A 135 -3.44 8.31 -9.41
CA PRO A 135 -2.68 9.10 -8.45
C PRO A 135 -1.37 9.66 -9.04
N PHE A 136 -0.88 9.14 -10.17
CA PHE A 136 0.43 9.52 -10.71
C PHE A 136 0.61 11.02 -10.96
N PRO A 137 -0.39 11.77 -11.47
CA PRO A 137 -0.29 13.21 -11.64
C PRO A 137 -0.10 14.00 -10.33
N ARG A 138 -0.35 13.38 -9.17
CA ARG A 138 -0.22 14.02 -7.84
C ARG A 138 1.15 13.80 -7.21
N PHE A 139 2.00 12.94 -7.79
CA PHE A 139 3.32 12.68 -7.23
C PHE A 139 4.33 13.77 -7.56
N PHE A 140 5.20 14.06 -6.60
CA PHE A 140 6.31 14.99 -6.75
C PHE A 140 7.40 14.39 -7.65
N ALA A 141 7.68 15.04 -8.78
CA ALA A 141 8.68 14.56 -9.74
C ALA A 141 10.11 14.56 -9.17
N ASP A 142 10.42 15.46 -8.24
CA ASP A 142 11.76 15.58 -7.64
C ASP A 142 11.98 14.69 -6.41
N ALA A 143 10.95 13.98 -5.93
CA ALA A 143 11.03 13.18 -4.72
C ALA A 143 11.52 11.75 -4.95
N ASP A 144 12.29 11.25 -3.98
CA ASP A 144 12.85 9.90 -3.94
C ASP A 144 11.87 8.91 -3.30
N PHE A 145 11.24 9.34 -2.20
CA PHE A 145 10.32 8.54 -1.38
C PHE A 145 9.12 9.39 -1.01
N GLN A 146 7.91 8.93 -1.33
CA GLN A 146 6.69 9.65 -1.08
C GLN A 146 5.68 8.74 -0.41
N ILE A 147 5.09 9.16 0.70
CA ILE A 147 4.25 8.29 1.54
C ILE A 147 2.99 9.01 1.99
N ALA A 148 1.89 8.27 2.12
CA ALA A 148 0.65 8.80 2.68
C ALA A 148 0.84 9.27 4.13
N CYS A 149 -0.01 10.21 4.55
CA CYS A 149 -0.10 10.61 5.95
C CYS A 149 -1.09 9.74 6.72
N ASP A 150 -0.80 9.55 8.00
CA ASP A 150 -1.73 8.96 8.95
C ASP A 150 -2.45 10.06 9.74
N VAL A 151 -3.77 9.96 9.87
CA VAL A 151 -4.68 10.84 10.64
C VAL A 151 -4.68 12.34 10.27
N PHE A 152 -3.54 12.98 10.05
CA PHE A 152 -3.38 14.41 9.82
C PHE A 152 -2.23 14.75 8.85
N PHE A 153 -2.42 15.81 8.06
CA PHE A 153 -1.40 16.42 7.21
C PHE A 153 -1.25 17.90 7.57
N ASN A 154 -0.02 18.34 7.81
CA ASN A 154 0.26 19.69 8.32
C ASN A 154 0.37 20.78 7.24
N GLY A 155 0.09 20.45 5.97
CA GLY A 155 0.18 21.38 4.84
C GLY A 155 1.57 21.49 4.22
N ASN A 156 2.62 20.91 4.83
CA ASN A 156 3.98 20.92 4.29
C ASN A 156 4.43 19.50 3.91
N SER A 157 4.45 19.21 2.61
CA SER A 157 4.82 17.89 2.09
C SER A 157 6.27 17.50 2.37
N SER A 158 7.19 18.42 2.67
CA SER A 158 8.58 18.09 3.01
C SER A 158 8.82 17.87 4.50
N ASP A 159 7.83 18.19 5.34
CA ASP A 159 8.03 18.16 6.78
C ASP A 159 7.94 16.72 7.32
N THR A 160 9.06 16.23 7.82
CA THR A 160 9.16 14.94 8.51
C THR A 160 8.31 14.86 9.78
N GLY A 161 7.74 15.97 10.27
CA GLY A 161 6.76 15.98 11.35
C GLY A 161 5.44 15.28 11.01
N ASN A 162 5.08 15.15 9.73
CA ASN A 162 3.87 14.42 9.32
C ASN A 162 3.95 12.94 9.68
N ALA A 163 2.91 12.39 10.33
CA ALA A 163 2.84 10.97 10.64
C ALA A 163 2.72 10.15 9.35
N ALA A 164 3.61 9.20 9.13
CA ALA A 164 3.62 8.37 7.92
C ALA A 164 2.61 7.22 8.05
N ASN A 165 1.87 6.96 6.97
CA ASN A 165 1.02 5.79 6.79
C ASN A 165 1.64 4.85 5.74
N GLY A 166 1.96 3.63 6.16
CA GLY A 166 2.69 2.63 5.38
C GLY A 166 1.89 2.00 4.24
N GLY A 167 0.58 2.23 4.19
CA GLY A 167 -0.34 1.56 3.27
C GLY A 167 -0.42 2.16 1.88
N PHE A 168 0.20 3.31 1.64
CA PHE A 168 0.33 3.85 0.28
C PHE A 168 1.62 4.69 0.14
N LYS A 169 2.52 4.29 -0.75
CA LYS A 169 3.80 4.99 -0.97
C LYS A 169 4.39 4.78 -2.36
N PHE A 170 4.89 5.85 -2.96
CA PHE A 170 5.64 5.82 -4.22
C PHE A 170 7.13 6.01 -3.98
N VAL A 171 7.96 5.10 -4.46
CA VAL A 171 9.41 5.09 -4.22
C VAL A 171 10.17 4.89 -5.52
N LYS A 172 11.12 5.77 -5.79
CA LYS A 172 12.01 5.67 -6.94
C LYS A 172 13.25 4.84 -6.61
N SER A 173 13.68 3.96 -7.51
CA SER A 173 14.94 3.25 -7.36
C SER A 173 16.11 4.19 -7.61
N ASN A 174 16.89 4.43 -6.56
CA ASN A 174 18.18 5.10 -6.64
C ASN A 174 19.05 4.76 -5.42
N ARG A 175 20.30 5.25 -5.42
CA ARG A 175 21.26 4.97 -4.33
C ARG A 175 20.76 5.45 -2.96
N ARG A 176 19.98 6.53 -2.89
CA ARG A 176 19.48 7.09 -1.62
C ARG A 176 18.36 6.22 -1.05
N THR A 177 17.38 5.83 -1.86
CA THR A 177 16.28 4.96 -1.42
C THR A 177 16.76 3.55 -1.06
N ILE A 178 17.74 2.99 -1.78
CA ILE A 178 18.34 1.70 -1.42
C ILE A 178 19.02 1.78 -0.04
N LYS A 179 19.82 2.84 0.21
CA LYS A 179 20.44 3.06 1.53
C LYS A 179 19.39 3.25 2.63
N PHE A 180 18.35 4.02 2.35
CA PHE A 180 17.26 4.27 3.29
C PHE A 180 16.50 2.99 3.64
N TYR A 181 16.13 2.16 2.67
CA TYR A 181 15.45 0.89 2.94
C TYR A 181 16.30 -0.09 3.74
N ASN A 182 17.61 -0.18 3.47
CA ASN A 182 18.52 -0.98 4.29
C ASN A 182 18.56 -0.43 5.74
N TYR A 183 18.72 0.90 5.90
CA TYR A 183 18.73 1.54 7.22
C TYR A 183 17.42 1.34 7.99
N TRP A 184 16.29 1.47 7.30
CA TRP A 184 14.98 1.26 7.88
C TRP A 184 14.81 -0.18 8.35
N TYR A 185 15.14 -1.16 7.51
CA TYR A 185 15.10 -2.57 7.88
C TYR A 185 16.01 -2.87 9.08
N GLU A 186 17.26 -2.41 9.09
CA GLU A 186 18.18 -2.62 10.22
C GLU A 186 17.74 -1.93 11.51
N SER A 187 16.99 -0.82 11.41
CA SER A 187 16.50 -0.09 12.57
C SER A 187 15.53 -0.90 13.44
N ARG A 188 14.94 -1.99 12.92
CA ARG A 188 14.13 -2.92 13.72
C ARG A 188 14.86 -3.46 14.96
N LEU A 189 16.19 -3.57 14.89
CA LEU A 189 17.01 -4.05 16.01
C LEU A 189 17.14 -3.00 17.13
N ARG A 190 16.97 -1.71 16.82
CA ARG A 190 16.96 -0.62 17.80
C ARG A 190 15.61 -0.43 18.48
N PHE A 191 14.54 -0.91 17.85
CA PHE A 191 13.16 -0.72 18.29
C PHE A 191 12.42 -2.08 18.31
N PRO A 192 12.82 -3.02 19.17
CA PRO A 192 12.16 -4.32 19.26
C PRO A 192 10.70 -4.15 19.70
N GLY A 193 9.78 -4.85 19.03
CA GLY A 193 8.34 -4.78 19.30
C GLY A 193 7.57 -3.75 18.46
N ASP A 194 8.27 -2.78 17.87
CA ASP A 194 7.64 -1.79 16.98
C ASP A 194 7.50 -2.36 15.55
N ASN A 195 6.39 -1.99 14.89
CA ASN A 195 6.23 -2.24 13.47
C ASN A 195 7.06 -1.26 12.62
N GLU A 196 7.19 -1.55 11.34
CA GLU A 196 7.95 -0.77 10.38
C GLU A 196 7.42 0.66 10.20
N GLN A 197 6.12 0.91 10.30
CA GLN A 197 5.55 2.27 10.23
C GLN A 197 5.96 3.10 11.47
N ASP A 198 5.88 2.51 12.66
CA ASP A 198 6.29 3.17 13.89
C ASP A 198 7.79 3.46 13.87
N VAL A 199 8.60 2.50 13.44
CA VAL A 199 10.04 2.72 13.26
C VAL A 199 10.32 3.78 12.19
N LEU A 200 9.59 3.80 11.08
CA LEU A 200 9.72 4.88 10.07
C LEU A 200 9.48 6.25 10.70
N ASN A 201 8.43 6.37 11.52
CA ASN A 201 8.11 7.61 12.20
C ASN A 201 9.20 8.05 13.19
N ARG A 202 9.93 7.11 13.80
CA ARG A 202 11.08 7.42 14.65
C ARG A 202 12.32 7.84 13.86
N ILE A 203 12.60 7.19 12.73
CA ILE A 203 13.89 7.34 12.03
C ILE A 203 13.89 8.35 10.86
N LYS A 204 12.72 8.75 10.34
CA LYS A 204 12.60 9.65 9.17
C LYS A 204 13.33 11.00 9.35
N ALA A 205 13.48 11.45 10.59
CA ALA A 205 14.19 12.69 10.95
C ALA A 205 15.64 12.46 11.40
N ASP A 206 16.13 11.21 11.41
CA ASP A 206 17.48 10.87 11.86
C ASP A 206 18.54 11.61 11.03
N GLN A 207 19.62 12.04 11.70
CA GLN A 207 20.72 12.75 11.04
C GLN A 207 21.36 11.92 9.91
N TYR A 208 21.34 10.59 10.02
CA TYR A 208 21.73 9.70 8.94
C TYR A 208 20.90 9.94 7.68
N VAL A 209 19.57 9.95 7.79
CA VAL A 209 18.64 10.17 6.66
C VAL A 209 18.89 11.53 6.03
N LYS A 210 19.00 12.58 6.84
CA LYS A 210 19.32 13.95 6.37
C LYS A 210 20.62 14.00 5.57
N LYS A 211 21.69 13.36 6.06
CA LYS A 211 23.00 13.29 5.39
C LYS A 211 22.97 12.52 4.07
N THR A 212 22.02 11.61 3.87
CA THR A 212 21.88 10.92 2.56
C THR A 212 21.36 11.83 1.45
N GLY A 213 20.76 12.97 1.80
CA GLY A 213 20.06 13.85 0.86
C GLY A 213 18.79 13.24 0.27
N LEU A 214 18.21 12.23 0.92
CA LEU A 214 16.95 11.60 0.51
C LEU A 214 15.84 12.66 0.50
N LYS A 215 15.18 12.82 -0.66
CA LYS A 215 14.02 13.69 -0.78
C LYS A 215 12.74 12.95 -0.42
N MET A 216 12.34 13.06 0.83
CA MET A 216 11.09 12.51 1.35
C MET A 216 9.94 13.50 1.17
N ARG A 217 8.78 13.03 0.69
CA ARG A 217 7.55 13.81 0.66
C ARG A 217 6.39 13.07 1.31
N PHE A 218 5.47 13.82 1.89
CA PHE A 218 4.22 13.34 2.46
C PHE A 218 3.07 13.72 1.54
N LEU A 219 2.21 12.75 1.24
CA LEU A 219 1.11 12.92 0.30
C LEU A 219 -0.08 13.56 1.01
N ASP A 220 -0.65 14.58 0.37
CA ASP A 220 -1.80 15.32 0.88
C ASP A 220 -3.02 14.40 1.00
N MET A 221 -3.66 14.45 2.17
CA MET A 221 -4.85 13.64 2.49
C MET A 221 -6.10 14.02 1.70
N THR A 222 -6.06 15.13 0.95
CA THR A 222 -7.09 15.49 -0.04
C THR A 222 -7.06 14.58 -1.28
N HIS A 223 -5.89 14.01 -1.61
CA HIS A 223 -5.70 13.11 -2.75
C HIS A 223 -5.51 11.65 -2.32
N VAL A 224 -4.88 11.42 -1.18
CA VAL A 224 -4.70 10.09 -0.59
C VAL A 224 -5.45 10.05 0.74
N GLY A 225 -6.76 9.87 0.63
CA GLY A 225 -7.67 9.87 1.76
C GLY A 225 -7.66 8.54 2.52
N ASN A 226 -8.27 8.55 3.69
CA ASN A 226 -8.39 7.38 4.53
C ASN A 226 -9.66 7.41 5.42
N PHE A 227 -10.05 6.25 5.95
CA PHE A 227 -11.28 6.10 6.75
C PHE A 227 -11.24 6.77 8.13
N CYS A 228 -10.03 7.13 8.62
CA CYS A 228 -9.88 7.90 9.85
C CYS A 228 -10.32 9.37 9.69
N GLN A 229 -10.34 9.91 8.47
CA GLN A 229 -10.75 11.28 8.24
C GLN A 229 -12.24 11.48 8.50
N ARG A 230 -12.59 12.68 9.00
CA ARG A 230 -13.99 13.07 9.25
C ARG A 230 -14.72 13.38 7.95
N GLU A 231 -14.04 14.06 7.04
CA GLU A 231 -14.59 14.58 5.79
C GLU A 231 -13.63 14.30 4.64
N TRP A 232 -14.20 14.15 3.43
CA TRP A 232 -13.45 13.91 2.21
C TRP A 232 -13.99 14.83 1.09
N ASP A 233 -13.09 15.48 0.36
CA ASP A 233 -13.44 16.07 -0.93
C ASP A 233 -13.34 15.00 -2.02
N ILE A 234 -14.42 14.23 -2.18
CA ILE A 234 -14.48 13.11 -3.13
C ILE A 234 -14.20 13.54 -4.57
N THR A 235 -14.37 14.81 -4.91
CA THR A 235 -14.03 15.30 -6.25
C THR A 235 -12.52 15.26 -6.52
N LYS A 236 -11.69 15.21 -5.47
CA LYS A 236 -10.21 15.24 -5.52
C LYS A 236 -9.53 13.95 -5.11
N VAL A 237 -10.18 13.10 -4.30
CA VAL A 237 -9.57 11.87 -3.80
C VAL A 237 -9.18 10.95 -4.97
N CYS A 238 -7.92 10.54 -5.01
CA CYS A 238 -7.43 9.51 -5.93
C CYS A 238 -7.49 8.13 -5.30
N ILE A 239 -7.06 8.03 -4.05
CA ILE A 239 -6.97 6.78 -3.30
C ILE A 239 -7.70 6.95 -1.97
N MET A 240 -8.51 5.95 -1.58
CA MET A 240 -9.05 5.85 -0.23
C MET A 240 -8.49 4.61 0.47
N HIS A 241 -7.80 4.79 1.59
CA HIS A 241 -7.31 3.70 2.41
C HIS A 241 -8.33 3.32 3.50
N GLY A 242 -8.77 2.06 3.52
CA GLY A 242 -9.65 1.48 4.54
C GLY A 242 -8.98 1.20 5.89
N ASN A 243 -8.07 2.08 6.32
CA ASN A 243 -7.43 2.02 7.64
C ASN A 243 -8.45 2.35 8.75
N CYS A 244 -8.03 2.41 10.02
CA CYS A 244 -8.95 2.67 11.15
C CYS A 244 -10.16 1.72 11.18
N CYS A 245 -9.92 0.44 10.95
CA CYS A 245 -10.96 -0.57 10.87
C CYS A 245 -10.47 -1.88 11.47
N VAL A 246 -11.25 -2.44 12.41
CA VAL A 246 -10.97 -3.71 13.08
C VAL A 246 -11.92 -4.77 12.56
N GLY A 247 -11.35 -5.91 12.16
CA GLY A 247 -12.08 -7.06 11.62
C GLY A 247 -12.32 -6.96 10.12
N GLN A 248 -12.00 -8.03 9.42
CA GLN A 248 -12.13 -8.15 7.98
C GLN A 248 -13.56 -7.90 7.45
N ASP A 249 -14.59 -8.44 8.11
CA ASP A 249 -15.98 -8.29 7.66
C ASP A 249 -16.45 -6.83 7.69
N ASN A 250 -16.08 -6.09 8.74
CA ASN A 250 -16.40 -4.66 8.85
C ASN A 250 -15.75 -3.88 7.72
N LYS A 251 -14.48 -4.21 7.44
CA LYS A 251 -13.68 -3.59 6.40
C LYS A 251 -14.27 -3.82 5.02
N ILE A 252 -14.59 -5.06 4.66
CA ILE A 252 -15.17 -5.39 3.35
C ILE A 252 -16.51 -4.68 3.14
N LYS A 253 -17.38 -4.62 4.17
CA LYS A 253 -18.66 -3.92 4.10
C LYS A 253 -18.49 -2.45 3.73
N ASP A 254 -17.61 -1.73 4.42
CA ASP A 254 -17.42 -0.29 4.18
C ASP A 254 -16.63 -0.01 2.89
N LEU A 255 -15.70 -0.87 2.49
CA LEU A 255 -15.02 -0.77 1.20
C LEU A 255 -16.00 -0.95 0.02
N ARG A 256 -16.92 -1.92 0.11
CA ARG A 256 -17.99 -2.11 -0.89
C ARG A 256 -18.96 -0.95 -0.93
N GLN A 257 -19.37 -0.45 0.23
CA GLN A 257 -20.21 0.73 0.33
C GLN A 257 -19.59 1.90 -0.42
N MET A 258 -18.28 2.13 -0.25
CA MET A 258 -17.57 3.18 -0.99
C MET A 258 -17.53 2.94 -2.50
N LEU A 259 -17.35 1.70 -2.97
CA LEU A 259 -17.44 1.40 -4.40
C LEU A 259 -18.83 1.67 -4.97
N GLU A 260 -19.89 1.34 -4.23
CA GLU A 260 -21.27 1.64 -4.62
C GLU A 260 -21.50 3.15 -4.71
N ASP A 261 -21.08 3.90 -3.68
CA ASP A 261 -21.18 5.36 -3.66
C ASP A 261 -20.39 5.98 -4.83
N TRP A 262 -19.22 5.41 -5.16
CA TRP A 262 -18.42 5.82 -6.31
C TRP A 262 -19.13 5.59 -7.65
N LYS A 263 -19.74 4.42 -7.85
CA LYS A 263 -20.52 4.15 -9.08
C LYS A 263 -21.68 5.14 -9.25
N ASN A 264 -22.39 5.44 -8.16
CA ASN A 264 -23.49 6.40 -8.17
C ASN A 264 -22.97 7.81 -8.47
N PHE A 265 -21.85 8.21 -7.86
CA PHE A 265 -21.23 9.51 -8.10
C PHE A 265 -20.79 9.71 -9.55
N VAL A 266 -20.15 8.71 -10.15
CA VAL A 266 -19.71 8.77 -11.56
C VAL A 266 -20.90 8.76 -12.53
N SER A 267 -21.98 8.04 -12.20
CA SER A 267 -23.17 7.93 -13.08
C SER A 267 -24.07 9.18 -13.06
N ASN A 268 -24.23 9.83 -11.90
CA ASN A 268 -25.24 10.87 -11.72
C ASN A 268 -24.71 12.32 -11.89
N GLY A 269 -23.44 12.50 -12.25
CA GLY A 269 -22.86 13.81 -12.62
C GLY A 269 -22.62 14.78 -11.44
N THR A 270 -23.43 14.75 -10.39
CA THR A 270 -23.18 15.38 -9.08
C THR A 270 -24.13 14.81 -8.02
N GLY A 271 -23.64 13.87 -7.20
CA GLY A 271 -23.79 13.89 -5.73
C GLY A 271 -25.15 13.93 -5.04
N GLU A 272 -26.29 13.55 -5.63
CA GLU A 272 -27.48 13.29 -4.81
C GLU A 272 -27.24 12.06 -3.92
N GLY A 273 -27.13 12.28 -2.60
CA GLY A 273 -26.98 11.23 -1.58
C GLY A 273 -25.69 11.26 -0.75
N GLY A 274 -24.64 11.95 -1.22
CA GLY A 274 -23.34 12.03 -0.52
C GLY A 274 -22.63 10.67 -0.37
N PHE A 275 -21.34 10.68 0.03
CA PHE A 275 -20.63 9.45 0.38
C PHE A 275 -20.96 9.05 1.80
N ARG A 276 -21.43 7.81 1.97
CA ARG A 276 -21.74 7.26 3.27
C ARG A 276 -20.44 7.05 4.04
N GLN A 277 -20.46 7.44 5.31
CA GLN A 277 -19.31 7.25 6.20
C GLN A 277 -19.10 5.76 6.51
N PRO A 278 -17.86 5.31 6.81
CA PRO A 278 -17.54 3.90 7.00
C PRO A 278 -17.90 3.50 8.43
N MET A 279 -19.20 3.29 8.67
CA MET A 279 -19.75 3.14 10.01
C MET A 279 -19.40 1.80 10.66
N ASN A 280 -19.19 0.73 9.88
CA ASN A 280 -18.77 -0.56 10.43
C ASN A 280 -17.36 -0.45 11.03
N CYS A 281 -16.43 0.15 10.27
CA CYS A 281 -15.08 0.44 10.69
C CYS A 281 -15.03 1.41 11.87
N ARG A 282 -15.75 2.54 11.82
CA ARG A 282 -15.79 3.50 12.93
C ARG A 282 -16.32 2.91 14.23
N ARG A 283 -17.33 2.03 14.17
CA ARG A 283 -17.88 1.34 15.36
C ARG A 283 -16.95 0.26 15.88
N SER A 284 -16.17 -0.38 15.01
CA SER A 284 -15.22 -1.42 15.40
C SER A 284 -14.09 -0.92 16.29
N LEU A 285 -13.74 0.37 16.22
CA LEU A 285 -12.71 1.01 17.06
C LEU A 285 -13.18 1.41 18.46
N ARG A 286 -14.49 1.36 18.73
CA ARG A 286 -15.09 1.74 20.02
C ARG A 286 -15.33 0.55 20.96
N ARG A 287 -15.02 -0.65 20.51
CA ARG A 287 -15.18 -1.92 21.24
C ARG A 287 -13.82 -2.41 21.68
#